data_AF-A0A3N6SIC0-F1
#
_entry.id   AF-A0A3N6SIC0-F1
#
_cell.length_a   1.000
_cell.length_b   1.000
_cell.length_c   1.000
_cell.angle_alpha   90.00
_cell.angle_beta   90.00
_cell.angle_gamma   90.00
#
_symmetry.space_group_name_H-M   'P 1'
#
loop_
_entity.id
_entity.type
_entity.pdbx_description
1 polymer ?
#
loop_
_entity_poly.entity_id
_entity_poly.type
_entity_poly.pdbx_seq_one_letter_code
_entity_poly.pdbx_strand_id
1 'polypeptide(L)'
;MDGFTMKKMISFIVLTMLSSSVFAAQIIPKNELNNYIKKERVSVSNVRGGKTKAVDALRAEVDKKGGEYMYISSLGRPGDSSHWRGTAIVLEKKNEP
;
A
#
# COMPACT_ATOMS: atom_id res chain seq x y z
N MET A 1 -29.58 52.16 19.42
CA MET A 1 -30.33 52.05 18.15
C MET A 1 -29.31 51.78 17.04
N ASP A 2 -29.06 50.48 16.90
CA ASP A 2 -28.81 49.66 15.70
C ASP A 2 -28.19 50.27 14.42
N GLY A 3 -27.17 49.56 13.92
CA GLY A 3 -26.58 49.73 12.60
C GLY A 3 -25.50 48.67 12.32
N PHE A 4 -25.93 47.42 12.14
CA PHE A 4 -25.08 46.25 11.85
C PHE A 4 -24.67 46.21 10.37
N THR A 5 -23.38 46.34 10.03
CA THR A 5 -22.85 45.90 8.71
C THR A 5 -21.43 45.36 8.80
N MET A 6 -21.34 44.11 9.22
CA MET A 6 -20.55 43.00 8.67
C MET A 6 -19.50 43.36 7.58
N LYS A 7 -18.20 43.15 7.88
CA LYS A 7 -17.17 42.72 6.91
C LYS A 7 -15.88 42.32 7.63
N LYS A 8 -15.28 41.23 7.14
CA LYS A 8 -14.02 40.61 7.57
C LYS A 8 -14.10 39.58 8.71
N MET A 9 -15.09 38.71 8.66
CA MET A 9 -14.83 37.29 8.95
C MET A 9 -14.43 36.62 7.62
N ILE A 10 -13.21 36.86 7.15
CA ILE A 10 -12.68 36.18 5.97
C ILE A 10 -11.78 35.04 6.45
N SER A 11 -12.36 33.85 6.37
CA SER A 11 -11.69 32.59 6.02
C SER A 11 -10.73 31.98 7.05
N PHE A 12 -11.31 31.22 7.98
CA PHE A 12 -10.62 30.18 8.74
C PHE A 12 -10.85 28.78 8.14
N ILE A 13 -10.98 28.68 6.81
CA ILE A 13 -11.40 27.45 6.14
C ILE A 13 -10.34 27.07 5.11
N VAL A 14 -10.06 25.77 5.05
CA VAL A 14 -9.19 25.04 4.12
C VAL A 14 -7.75 24.80 4.59
N LEU A 15 -7.56 23.89 5.56
CA LEU A 15 -6.38 23.02 5.57
C LEU A 15 -6.69 21.58 6.04
N THR A 16 -7.87 21.06 5.72
CA THR A 16 -8.22 19.65 5.98
C THR A 16 -8.28 18.87 4.68
N MET A 17 -7.13 18.71 3.99
CA MET A 17 -7.04 17.81 2.84
C MET A 17 -5.67 17.14 2.75
N LEU A 18 -5.27 16.41 3.79
CA LEU A 18 -4.25 15.36 3.65
C LEU A 18 -4.62 14.17 4.55
N SER A 19 -5.84 13.65 4.39
CA SER A 19 -6.12 12.27 4.81
C SER A 19 -5.58 11.34 3.73
N SER A 20 -4.25 11.22 3.65
CA SER A 20 -3.64 10.12 2.88
C SER A 20 -3.98 8.83 3.61
N SER A 21 -5.04 8.16 3.15
CA SER A 21 -5.37 6.83 3.63
C SER A 21 -4.26 5.88 3.19
N VAL A 22 -3.30 5.63 4.09
CA VAL A 22 -2.23 4.64 3.91
C VAL A 22 -2.87 3.26 4.05
N PHE A 23 -3.57 2.81 3.00
CA PHE A 23 -4.10 1.46 2.95
C PHE A 23 -2.94 0.51 2.68
N ALA A 24 -2.65 -0.35 3.65
CA ALA A 24 -1.66 -1.40 3.45
C ALA A 24 -2.09 -2.33 2.31
N ALA A 25 -1.18 -2.62 1.38
CA ALA A 25 -1.46 -3.44 0.20
C ALA A 25 -2.13 -4.78 0.56
N GLN A 26 -3.27 -5.05 -0.06
CA GLN A 26 -4.05 -6.27 0.16
C GLN A 26 -3.39 -7.46 -0.53
N ILE A 27 -3.31 -8.59 0.18
CA ILE A 27 -2.75 -9.82 -0.39
C ILE A 27 -3.86 -10.56 -1.12
N ILE A 28 -3.68 -10.73 -2.43
CA ILE A 28 -4.59 -11.47 -3.29
C ILE A 28 -4.09 -12.91 -3.43
N PRO A 29 -4.94 -13.92 -3.20
CA PRO A 29 -4.59 -15.32 -3.39
C PRO A 29 -4.54 -15.70 -4.88
N LYS A 30 -3.87 -16.82 -5.20
CA LYS A 30 -3.61 -17.24 -6.60
C LYS A 30 -4.90 -17.48 -7.41
N ASN A 31 -5.96 -17.96 -6.78
CA ASN A 31 -7.27 -18.22 -7.40
C ASN A 31 -7.95 -16.93 -7.90
N GLU A 32 -7.69 -15.79 -7.26
CA GLU A 32 -8.30 -14.50 -7.61
C GLU A 32 -7.47 -13.71 -8.62
N LEU A 33 -6.22 -14.10 -8.89
CA LEU A 33 -5.32 -13.42 -9.82
C LEU A 33 -5.91 -13.15 -11.22
N ASN A 34 -6.87 -13.97 -11.66
CA ASN A 34 -7.54 -13.78 -12.95
C ASN A 34 -8.34 -12.48 -13.03
N ASN A 35 -8.76 -11.92 -11.88
CA ASN A 35 -9.50 -10.66 -11.78
C ASN A 35 -8.58 -9.43 -11.74
N TYR A 36 -7.26 -9.63 -11.85
CA TYR A 36 -6.26 -8.57 -11.71
C TYR A 36 -5.30 -8.53 -12.89
N ILE A 37 -4.72 -7.37 -13.14
CA ILE A 37 -3.63 -7.12 -14.05
C ILE A 37 -2.34 -7.10 -13.25
N LYS A 38 -1.33 -7.85 -13.71
CA LYS A 38 0.00 -7.86 -13.10
C LYS A 38 0.79 -6.66 -13.63
N LYS A 39 1.21 -5.75 -12.75
CA LYS A 39 1.91 -4.52 -13.13
C LYS A 39 3.43 -4.72 -13.06
N GLU A 40 3.99 -4.69 -11.86
CA GLU A 40 5.43 -4.84 -11.63
C GLU A 40 5.73 -5.87 -10.54
N ARG A 41 7.01 -6.23 -10.39
CA ARG A 41 7.47 -7.11 -9.31
C ARG A 41 8.26 -6.30 -8.31
N VAL A 42 7.99 -6.53 -7.03
CA VAL A 42 8.80 -6.01 -5.92
C VAL A 42 9.46 -7.17 -5.21
N SER A 43 10.69 -6.96 -4.76
CA SER A 43 11.44 -7.96 -4.02
C SER A 43 12.03 -7.34 -2.77
N VAL A 44 12.04 -8.13 -1.70
CA VAL A 44 12.72 -7.77 -0.46
C VAL A 44 13.79 -8.81 -0.18
N SER A 45 14.91 -8.35 0.35
CA SER A 45 15.99 -9.21 0.77
C SER A 45 16.53 -8.77 2.12
N ASN A 46 17.21 -9.69 2.81
CA ASN A 46 17.84 -9.42 4.10
C ASN A 46 16.87 -8.97 5.21
N VAL A 47 15.59 -9.39 5.15
CA VAL A 47 14.60 -8.98 6.15
C VAL A 47 14.78 -9.81 7.41
N ARG A 48 15.34 -9.20 8.46
CA ARG A 48 15.58 -9.89 9.73
C ARG A 48 14.26 -10.17 10.47
N GLY A 49 14.11 -11.39 10.98
CA GLY A 49 13.00 -11.78 11.86
C GLY A 49 12.15 -12.94 11.35
N GLY A 50 10.83 -12.80 11.45
CA GLY A 50 9.83 -13.82 11.08
C GLY A 50 9.18 -13.59 9.72
N LYS A 51 8.37 -14.56 9.29
CA LYS A 51 7.58 -14.50 8.04
C LYS A 51 6.77 -13.20 7.94
N THR A 52 6.15 -12.80 9.04
CA THR A 52 5.32 -11.58 9.13
C THR A 52 6.11 -10.33 8.75
N LYS A 53 7.34 -10.16 9.26
CA LYS A 53 8.19 -9.02 8.93
C LYS A 53 8.54 -8.96 7.45
N ALA A 54 8.74 -10.12 6.81
CA ALA A 54 9.00 -10.21 5.39
C ALA A 54 7.77 -9.85 4.54
N VAL A 55 6.57 -10.25 4.99
CA VAL A 55 5.31 -9.84 4.37
C VAL A 55 5.08 -8.33 4.52
N ASP A 56 5.32 -7.78 5.70
CA ASP A 56 5.16 -6.34 5.95
C ASP A 56 6.15 -5.52 5.13
N ALA A 57 7.39 -5.99 4.98
CA ALA A 57 8.37 -5.37 4.09
C ALA A 57 7.91 -5.39 2.62
N LEU A 58 7.32 -6.50 2.16
CA LEU A 58 6.74 -6.57 0.81
C LEU A 58 5.58 -5.58 0.66
N ARG A 59 4.66 -5.51 1.64
CA ARG A 59 3.55 -4.55 1.62
C ARG A 59 4.05 -3.12 1.53
N ALA A 60 5.07 -2.76 2.31
CA ALA A 60 5.66 -1.43 2.28
C ALA A 60 6.26 -1.10 0.92
N GLU A 61 6.90 -2.07 0.25
CA GLU A 61 7.41 -1.85 -1.12
C GLU A 61 6.29 -1.72 -2.16
N VAL A 62 5.20 -2.46 -2.01
CA VAL A 62 4.02 -2.29 -2.90
C VAL A 62 3.36 -0.93 -2.67
N ASP A 63 3.21 -0.50 -1.42
CA ASP A 63 2.63 0.79 -1.04
C ASP A 63 3.47 1.97 -1.58
N LYS A 64 4.81 1.89 -1.48
CA LYS A 64 5.72 2.87 -2.12
C LYS A 64 5.52 2.99 -3.63
N LYS A 65 5.02 1.94 -4.29
CA LYS A 65 4.72 1.93 -5.72
C LYS A 65 3.30 2.39 -6.04
N GLY A 66 2.52 2.79 -5.02
CA GLY A 66 1.11 3.13 -5.17
C GLY A 66 0.23 1.92 -5.49
N GLY A 67 0.70 0.71 -5.18
CA GLY A 67 -0.05 -0.51 -5.41
C GLY A 67 -1.04 -0.80 -4.28
N GLU A 68 -2.30 -1.01 -4.63
CA GLU A 68 -3.34 -1.38 -3.64
C GLU A 68 -3.39 -2.90 -3.39
N TYR A 69 -2.99 -3.70 -4.37
CA TYR A 69 -3.10 -5.15 -4.35
C TYR A 69 -1.76 -5.79 -4.64
N MET A 70 -1.49 -6.93 -4.00
CA MET A 70 -0.27 -7.69 -4.23
C MET A 70 -0.47 -9.19 -4.20
N TYR A 71 0.31 -9.92 -4.99
CA TYR A 71 0.42 -11.37 -4.91
C TYR A 71 1.83 -11.79 -4.51
N ILE A 72 1.95 -12.50 -3.39
CA ILE A 72 3.23 -13.04 -2.95
C ILE A 72 3.56 -14.27 -3.80
N SER A 73 4.51 -14.11 -4.71
CA SER A 73 5.00 -15.18 -5.58
C SER A 73 5.99 -16.12 -4.89
N SER A 74 6.78 -15.60 -3.95
CA SER A 74 7.76 -16.36 -3.20
C SER A 74 8.05 -15.69 -1.86
N LEU A 75 8.25 -16.51 -0.82
CA LEU A 75 8.65 -16.06 0.50
C LEU A 75 9.42 -17.18 1.20
N GLY A 76 10.67 -16.93 1.58
CA GLY A 76 11.51 -17.95 2.18
C GLY A 76 12.76 -17.40 2.84
N ARG A 77 13.49 -18.28 3.52
CA ARG A 77 14.82 -18.01 4.07
C ARG A 77 15.87 -18.72 3.21
N PRO A 78 16.94 -18.03 2.78
CA PRO A 78 18.08 -18.71 2.19
C PRO A 78 18.87 -19.42 3.32
N GLY A 79 18.85 -20.75 3.32
CA GLY A 79 19.59 -21.61 4.25
C GLY A 79 19.22 -21.41 5.74
N ASP A 80 20.22 -21.52 6.62
CA ASP A 80 20.09 -21.35 8.09
C ASP A 80 20.03 -19.89 8.56
N SER A 81 19.91 -18.93 7.63
CA SER A 81 19.92 -17.52 8.00
C SER A 81 18.60 -17.08 8.64
N SER A 82 18.69 -16.22 9.67
CA SER A 82 17.56 -15.50 10.26
C SER A 82 17.00 -14.39 9.37
N HIS A 83 17.40 -14.37 8.09
CA HIS A 83 17.02 -13.37 7.10
C HIS A 83 16.01 -13.97 6.12
N TRP A 84 14.93 -13.24 5.90
CA TRP A 84 13.93 -13.58 4.91
C TRP A 84 14.19 -12.85 3.61
N ARG A 85 13.78 -13.49 2.52
CA ARG A 85 13.65 -12.92 1.20
C ARG A 85 12.26 -13.22 0.66
N GLY A 86 11.76 -12.36 -0.20
CA GLY A 86 10.45 -12.54 -0.79
C GLY A 86 10.30 -11.76 -2.07
N THR A 87 9.33 -12.16 -2.88
CA THR A 87 8.96 -11.47 -4.11
C THR A 87 7.45 -11.40 -4.21
N ALA A 88 6.93 -10.20 -4.39
CA ALA A 88 5.53 -9.95 -4.65
C ALA A 88 5.34 -9.30 -6.03
N ILE A 89 4.15 -9.45 -6.59
CA ILE A 89 3.73 -8.83 -7.82
C ILE A 89 2.68 -7.79 -7.44
N VAL A 90 2.89 -6.54 -7.85
CA VAL A 90 1.90 -5.47 -7.74
C VAL A 90 0.76 -5.76 -8.71
N LEU A 91 -0.46 -5.68 -8.21
CA LEU A 91 -1.67 -5.99 -8.94
C LEU A 91 -2.55 -4.74 -9.04
N GLU A 92 -3.27 -4.66 -10.14
CA GLU A 92 -4.32 -3.67 -10.38
C GLU A 92 -5.61 -4.42 -10.67
N LYS A 93 -6.73 -4.00 -10.08
CA LYS A 93 -8.02 -4.66 -10.33
C LYS A 93 -8.41 -4.44 -11.79
N LYS A 94 -8.85 -5.48 -12.49
CA LYS A 94 -9.43 -5.31 -13.82
C LYS A 94 -10.72 -4.51 -13.66
N ASN A 95 -10.79 -3.35 -14.30
CA ASN A 95 -12.07 -2.68 -14.49
C ASN A 95 -12.82 -3.46 -15.56
N GLU A 96 -13.94 -4.05 -15.17
CA GLU A 96 -14.91 -4.53 -16.16
C GLU A 96 -15.47 -3.30 -16.91
N PRO A 97 -15.58 -3.36 -18.24
CA PRO A 97 -16.08 -2.26 -19.06
C PRO A 97 -17.55 -1.95 -18.83
#